data_AF-A0A399F5J0-F1
#
_entry.id   AF-A0A399F5J0-F1
#
_cell.length_a   1.000
_cell.length_b   1.000
_cell.length_c   1.000
_cell.angle_alpha   90.00
_cell.angle_beta   90.00
_cell.angle_gamma   90.00
#
_symmetry.space_group_name_H-M   'P 1'
#
loop_
_entity.id
_entity.type
_entity.pdbx_description
1 polymer ?
#
loop_
_entity_poly.entity_id
_entity_poly.type
_entity_poly.pdbx_seq_one_letter_code
_entity_poly.pdbx_strand_id
1 'polypeptide(L)'
;MRSMSVLPSSRGMVLEDSAEGFWERFSAYAQEWPIAPEPVGSPILELLTPAGILYTFDRGLTPTPRSPLRVLLHGVVEAVEDTEATGFSHLGGGRYELRGQVVRGLERGFYLFAVGHPELLFVLASSQPLPLGPLAVRLAPPLMAFRP
;
A
#
# COMPACT_ATOMS: atom_id res chain seq x y z
N MET A 1 11.06 24.68 8.81
CA MET A 1 10.63 23.70 7.78
C MET A 1 11.71 22.62 7.73
N ARG A 2 11.41 21.39 8.16
CA ARG A 2 12.36 20.27 8.05
C ARG A 2 12.29 19.71 6.62
N SER A 3 13.46 19.38 6.07
CA SER A 3 13.65 19.02 4.67
C SER A 3 13.21 17.58 4.42
N MET A 4 12.31 17.36 3.47
CA MET A 4 11.94 16.03 2.97
C MET A 4 13.08 15.49 2.10
N SER A 5 13.52 14.26 2.37
CA SER A 5 14.46 13.55 1.48
C SER A 5 13.69 12.97 0.29
N VAL A 6 13.97 13.45 -0.91
CA VAL A 6 13.37 12.95 -2.16
C VAL A 6 14.15 11.72 -2.64
N LEU A 7 13.47 10.58 -2.81
CA LEU A 7 14.12 9.36 -3.29
C LEU A 7 14.30 9.39 -4.81
N PRO A 8 15.47 9.00 -5.35
CA PRO A 8 15.69 8.92 -6.79
C PRO A 8 14.79 7.87 -7.46
N SER A 9 14.43 8.14 -8.72
CA SER A 9 13.63 7.30 -9.62
C SER A 9 14.08 5.83 -9.64
N SER A 10 13.08 4.95 -9.72
CA SER A 10 13.00 3.47 -9.68
C SER A 10 13.99 2.63 -10.51
N ARG A 11 15.12 3.17 -10.98
CA ARG A 11 16.15 2.42 -11.70
C ARG A 11 16.87 1.44 -10.76
N GLY A 12 16.33 0.22 -10.64
CA GLY A 12 16.98 -0.90 -9.95
C GLY A 12 16.06 -1.74 -9.06
N MET A 13 14.78 -1.40 -8.94
CA MET A 13 13.81 -2.25 -8.26
C MET A 13 13.44 -3.38 -9.23
N VAL A 14 13.64 -4.63 -8.82
CA VAL A 14 13.15 -5.81 -9.55
C VAL A 14 11.64 -5.62 -9.68
N LEU A 15 11.19 -5.26 -10.89
CA LEU A 15 9.76 -5.25 -11.20
C LEU A 15 9.30 -6.70 -11.07
N GLU A 16 8.29 -6.93 -10.25
CA GLU A 16 7.71 -8.25 -10.05
C GLU A 16 7.29 -8.85 -11.39
N ASP A 17 7.69 -10.09 -11.68
CA ASP A 17 7.44 -10.71 -12.99
C ASP A 17 5.95 -11.06 -13.22
N SER A 18 5.10 -11.04 -12.19
CA SER A 18 3.64 -11.25 -12.31
C SER A 18 2.86 -10.82 -11.05
N ALA A 19 1.54 -10.62 -11.17
CA ALA A 19 0.68 -10.30 -10.01
C ALA A 19 0.47 -11.54 -9.11
N GLU A 20 0.48 -12.71 -9.73
CA GLU A 20 0.41 -14.03 -9.11
C GLU A 20 1.62 -14.26 -8.19
N GLY A 21 2.83 -13.99 -8.68
CA GLY A 21 4.05 -14.10 -7.89
C GLY A 21 4.06 -13.15 -6.68
N PHE A 22 3.57 -11.92 -6.84
CA PHE A 22 3.41 -10.97 -5.74
C PHE A 22 2.46 -11.53 -4.67
N TRP A 23 1.32 -12.06 -5.11
CA TRP A 23 0.31 -12.63 -4.22
C TRP A 23 0.85 -13.86 -3.47
N GLU A 24 1.51 -14.79 -4.14
CA GLU A 24 2.08 -15.99 -3.50
C GLU A 24 3.05 -15.62 -2.37
N ARG A 25 3.90 -14.61 -2.58
CA ARG A 25 4.89 -14.17 -1.60
C ARG A 25 4.28 -13.49 -0.37
N PHE A 26 3.25 -12.67 -0.57
CA PHE A 26 2.81 -11.71 0.44
C PHE A 26 1.35 -11.85 0.87
N SER A 27 0.59 -12.80 0.33
CA SER A 27 -0.83 -13.04 0.68
C SER A 27 -1.09 -13.31 2.16
N ALA A 28 -0.07 -13.71 2.92
CA ALA A 28 -0.14 -13.84 4.37
C ALA A 28 -0.49 -12.52 5.09
N TYR A 29 -0.22 -11.36 4.46
CA TYR A 29 -0.53 -10.03 4.99
C TYR A 29 -1.81 -9.43 4.39
N ALA A 30 -2.52 -10.18 3.54
CA ALA A 30 -3.77 -9.73 2.96
C ALA A 30 -4.88 -9.69 4.02
N GLN A 31 -5.70 -8.64 3.97
CA GLN A 31 -6.80 -8.40 4.91
C GLN A 31 -8.13 -8.39 4.17
N GLU A 32 -9.20 -8.79 4.85
CA GLU A 32 -10.55 -8.70 4.31
C GLU A 32 -11.14 -7.31 4.55
N TRP A 33 -11.53 -6.64 3.48
CA TRP A 33 -12.17 -5.34 3.54
C TRP A 33 -13.43 -5.32 2.67
N PRO A 34 -14.51 -4.68 3.11
CA PRO A 34 -15.64 -4.39 2.24
C PRO A 34 -15.20 -3.46 1.11
N ILE A 35 -15.73 -3.69 -0.09
CA ILE A 35 -15.63 -2.74 -1.21
C ILE A 35 -16.97 -2.07 -1.46
N ALA A 36 -16.95 -0.81 -1.89
CA ALA A 36 -18.13 -0.17 -2.45
C ALA A 36 -18.48 -0.80 -3.81
N PRO A 37 -19.78 -0.85 -4.20
CA PRO A 37 -20.17 -1.33 -5.51
C PRO A 37 -19.68 -0.36 -6.60
N GLU A 38 -18.64 -0.75 -7.32
CA GLU A 38 -18.16 -0.10 -8.53
C GLU A 38 -18.88 -0.64 -9.78
N PRO A 39 -18.93 0.11 -10.90
CA PRO A 39 -19.32 -0.45 -12.18
C PRO A 39 -18.45 -1.67 -12.52
N VAL A 40 -19.08 -2.67 -13.14
CA VAL A 40 -18.40 -3.90 -13.60
C VAL A 40 -17.16 -3.53 -14.42
N GLY A 41 -15.99 -4.00 -13.99
CA GLY A 41 -14.72 -3.77 -14.71
C GLY A 41 -13.99 -2.46 -14.40
N SER A 42 -14.37 -1.73 -13.33
CA SER A 42 -13.55 -0.60 -12.86
C SER A 42 -12.13 -1.07 -12.51
N PRO A 43 -11.07 -0.40 -13.00
CA PRO A 43 -9.69 -0.71 -12.61
C PRO A 43 -9.35 -0.18 -11.21
N ILE A 44 -10.29 0.49 -10.54
CA ILE A 44 -10.13 1.04 -9.20
C ILE A 44 -11.06 0.30 -8.23
N LEU A 45 -10.51 -0.12 -7.09
CA LEU A 45 -11.29 -0.60 -5.96
C LEU A 45 -11.41 0.49 -4.91
N GLU A 46 -12.64 0.70 -4.45
CA GLU A 46 -12.97 1.54 -3.29
C GLU A 46 -13.06 0.67 -2.04
N LEU A 47 -11.96 0.55 -1.30
CA LEU A 47 -11.89 -0.22 -0.06
C LEU A 47 -12.43 0.61 1.11
N LEU A 48 -13.44 0.08 1.80
CA LEU A 48 -14.06 0.71 2.95
C LEU A 48 -13.30 0.33 4.21
N THR A 49 -12.53 1.29 4.75
CA THR A 49 -11.71 1.08 5.95
C THR A 49 -12.16 1.99 7.09
N PRO A 50 -11.83 1.68 8.36
CA PRO A 50 -12.15 2.54 9.50
C PRO A 50 -11.57 3.96 9.41
N ALA A 51 -10.48 4.16 8.66
CA ALA A 51 -9.85 5.46 8.46
C ALA A 51 -10.37 6.20 7.21
N GLY A 52 -11.30 5.61 6.45
CA GLY A 52 -11.90 6.19 5.26
C GLY A 52 -11.84 5.26 4.04
N ILE A 53 -12.14 5.81 2.86
CA ILE A 53 -12.07 5.08 1.61
C ILE A 53 -10.63 5.09 1.08
N LEU A 54 -10.10 3.91 0.76
CA LEU A 54 -8.86 3.75 0.01
C LEU A 54 -9.18 3.40 -1.44
N TYR A 55 -8.80 4.29 -2.35
CA TYR A 55 -8.80 4.05 -3.78
C TYR A 55 -7.52 3.35 -4.19
N THR A 56 -7.65 2.15 -4.75
CA THR A 56 -6.52 1.31 -5.12
C THR A 56 -6.66 0.80 -6.55
N PHE A 57 -5.55 0.71 -7.27
CA PHE A 57 -5.54 0.10 -8.60
C PHE A 57 -5.63 -1.41 -8.47
N ASP A 58 -6.66 -2.00 -9.09
CA ASP A 58 -6.94 -3.42 -9.02
C ASP A 58 -5.93 -4.23 -9.84
N ARG A 59 -5.21 -5.12 -9.17
CA ARG A 59 -4.27 -6.07 -9.77
C ARG A 59 -4.79 -7.52 -9.69
N GLY A 60 -6.08 -7.69 -9.44
CA GLY A 60 -6.72 -8.99 -9.31
C GLY A 60 -6.91 -9.74 -10.62
N LEU A 61 -7.02 -11.06 -10.49
CA LEU A 61 -7.10 -12.00 -11.61
C LEU A 61 -8.52 -12.13 -12.17
N THR A 62 -9.54 -11.94 -11.32
CA THR A 62 -10.94 -12.12 -11.68
C THR A 62 -11.62 -10.79 -12.00
N PRO A 63 -12.38 -10.62 -13.10
CA PRO A 63 -12.89 -9.30 -13.53
C PRO A 63 -14.05 -8.76 -12.68
N THR A 64 -14.58 -9.54 -11.73
CA THR A 64 -15.75 -9.15 -10.93
C THR A 64 -15.51 -9.52 -9.47
N PRO A 65 -14.86 -8.64 -8.69
CA PRO A 65 -14.63 -8.88 -7.28
C PRO A 65 -15.96 -8.94 -6.52
N ARG A 66 -16.05 -9.82 -5.53
CA ARG A 66 -17.18 -9.89 -4.59
C ARG A 66 -16.76 -9.29 -3.26
N SER A 67 -17.68 -8.57 -2.62
CA SER A 67 -17.49 -7.98 -1.28
C SER A 67 -17.92 -9.01 -0.20
N PRO A 68 -17.21 -9.13 0.94
CA PRO A 68 -15.91 -8.52 1.23
C PRO A 68 -14.79 -9.17 0.41
N LEU A 69 -13.71 -8.42 0.21
CA LEU A 69 -12.58 -8.85 -0.60
C LEU A 69 -11.31 -8.96 0.25
N ARG A 70 -10.63 -10.11 0.14
CA ARG A 70 -9.30 -10.29 0.72
C ARG A 70 -8.26 -9.63 -0.20
N VAL A 71 -7.69 -8.51 0.26
CA VAL A 71 -6.75 -7.69 -0.50
C VAL A 71 -5.42 -7.56 0.20
N LEU A 72 -4.37 -7.53 -0.62
CA LEU A 72 -3.03 -7.16 -0.21
C LEU A 72 -2.73 -5.77 -0.77
N LEU A 73 -2.57 -4.80 0.13
CA LEU A 73 -2.25 -3.42 -0.24
C LEU A 73 -0.76 -3.27 -0.48
N HIS A 74 -0.38 -2.71 -1.62
CA HIS A 74 1.00 -2.51 -2.00
C HIS A 74 1.26 -1.06 -2.44
N GLY A 75 2.23 -0.41 -1.79
CA GLY A 75 2.68 0.94 -2.12
C GLY A 75 4.17 1.00 -2.38
N VAL A 76 4.59 1.92 -3.26
CA VAL A 76 6.01 2.21 -3.53
C VAL A 76 6.37 3.51 -2.82
N VAL A 77 7.40 3.48 -1.98
CA VAL A 77 7.84 4.64 -1.19
C VAL A 77 8.55 5.67 -2.08
N GLU A 78 8.06 6.91 -2.05
CA GLU A 78 8.66 8.07 -2.73
C GLU A 78 9.43 8.98 -1.77
N ALA A 79 8.94 9.15 -0.55
CA ALA A 79 9.59 9.93 0.51
C ALA A 79 9.16 9.45 1.89
N VAL A 80 10.00 9.71 2.89
CA VAL A 80 9.71 9.39 4.30
C VAL A 80 10.08 10.55 5.22
N GLU A 81 9.38 10.62 6.35
CA GLU A 81 9.67 11.53 7.46
C GLU A 81 9.31 10.86 8.79
N ASP A 82 9.99 11.23 9.87
CA ASP A 82 9.63 10.76 11.22
C ASP A 82 8.31 11.41 11.65
N THR A 83 7.40 10.60 12.18
CA THR A 83 6.12 11.09 12.74
C THR A 83 5.61 10.13 13.80
N GLU A 84 4.86 10.63 14.77
CA GLU A 84 4.11 9.82 15.73
C GLU A 84 2.59 9.80 15.40
N ALA A 85 2.19 10.51 14.34
CA ALA A 85 0.80 10.55 13.90
C ALA A 85 0.42 9.23 13.22
N THR A 86 -0.89 8.94 13.22
CA THR A 86 -1.45 7.76 12.54
C THR A 86 -2.58 8.14 11.59
N GLY A 87 -2.76 7.36 10.53
CA GLY A 87 -3.83 7.50 9.54
C GLY A 87 -3.28 7.64 8.13
N PHE A 88 -4.15 7.91 7.17
CA PHE A 88 -3.73 8.18 5.79
C PHE A 88 -4.39 9.43 5.24
N SER A 89 -3.81 10.01 4.20
CA SER A 89 -4.35 11.17 3.50
C SER A 89 -4.17 10.98 2.00
N HIS A 90 -5.25 11.13 1.23
CA HIS A 90 -5.18 11.15 -0.24
C HIS A 90 -4.68 12.52 -0.69
N LEU A 91 -3.56 12.54 -1.41
CA LEU A 91 -2.90 13.76 -1.88
C LEU A 91 -3.34 14.17 -3.29
N GLY A 92 -4.24 13.42 -3.92
CA GLY A 92 -4.64 13.58 -5.32
C GLY A 92 -3.69 12.86 -6.29
N GLY A 93 -4.15 12.65 -7.52
CA GLY A 93 -3.38 11.95 -8.57
C GLY A 93 -2.99 10.52 -8.21
N GLY A 94 -3.77 9.83 -7.37
CA GLY A 94 -3.49 8.47 -6.89
C GLY A 94 -2.39 8.37 -5.84
N ARG A 95 -1.93 9.50 -5.30
CA ARG A 95 -0.89 9.56 -4.25
C ARG A 95 -1.51 9.53 -2.86
N TYR A 96 -0.80 8.88 -1.94
CA TYR A 96 -1.16 8.83 -0.54
C TYR A 96 0.03 9.21 0.33
N GLU A 97 -0.27 9.81 1.48
CA GLU A 97 0.61 9.82 2.63
C GLU A 97 0.04 8.86 3.67
N LEU A 98 0.84 7.88 4.08
CA LEU A 98 0.53 6.95 5.16
C LEU A 98 1.30 7.38 6.39
N ARG A 99 0.65 7.46 7.54
CA ARG A 99 1.27 7.72 8.85
C ARG A 99 0.98 6.53 9.74
N GLY A 100 2.02 5.87 10.23
CA GLY A 100 1.89 4.57 10.86
C GLY A 100 3.25 4.03 11.26
N GLN A 101 3.40 2.72 11.29
CA GLN A 101 4.61 2.06 11.78
C GLN A 101 5.16 1.03 10.80
N VAL A 102 6.48 1.06 10.57
CA VAL A 102 7.19 -0.07 9.96
C VAL A 102 7.31 -1.15 11.02
N VAL A 103 6.55 -2.23 10.82
CA VAL A 103 6.47 -3.36 11.77
C VAL A 103 7.70 -4.25 11.65
N ARG A 104 8.10 -4.58 10.42
CA ARG A 104 9.27 -5.43 10.12
C ARG A 104 9.67 -5.34 8.65
N GLY A 105 10.93 -5.70 8.38
CA GLY A 105 11.34 -6.11 7.04
C GLY A 105 10.73 -7.48 6.68
N LEU A 106 10.30 -7.61 5.43
CA LEU A 106 9.79 -8.87 4.87
C LEU A 106 10.89 -9.57 4.08
N GLU A 107 11.41 -8.87 3.09
CA GLU A 107 12.49 -9.29 2.20
C GLU A 107 13.30 -8.05 1.79
N ARG A 108 14.36 -8.22 0.99
CA ARG A 108 15.16 -7.08 0.53
C ARG A 108 14.28 -6.07 -0.21
N GLY A 109 14.17 -4.87 0.34
CA GLY A 109 13.40 -3.76 -0.25
C GLY A 109 11.91 -3.79 0.07
N PHE A 110 11.41 -4.79 0.83
CA PHE A 110 10.00 -4.90 1.19
C PHE A 110 9.78 -4.85 2.71
N TYR A 111 8.77 -4.07 3.12
CA TYR A 111 8.47 -3.79 4.52
C TYR A 111 6.99 -3.96 4.78
N LEU A 112 6.64 -4.50 5.96
CA LEU A 112 5.27 -4.48 6.45
C LEU A 112 5.05 -3.17 7.20
N PHE A 113 4.03 -2.43 6.79
CA PHE A 113 3.66 -1.15 7.38
C PHE A 113 2.22 -1.19 7.88
N ALA A 114 1.98 -0.75 9.11
CA ALA A 114 0.67 -0.75 9.75
C ALA A 114 0.19 0.68 10.00
N VAL A 115 -1.08 0.95 9.68
CA VAL A 115 -1.72 2.27 9.86
C VAL A 115 -2.97 2.12 10.72
N GLY A 116 -3.11 2.96 11.75
CA GLY A 116 -4.36 3.09 12.52
C GLY A 116 -4.70 1.89 13.41
N HIS A 117 -5.90 1.93 13.97
CA HIS A 117 -6.49 0.84 14.76
C HIS A 117 -7.99 0.70 14.42
N PRO A 118 -8.49 -0.48 14.01
CA PRO A 118 -7.71 -1.69 13.70
C PRO A 118 -6.70 -1.44 12.57
N GLU A 119 -5.59 -2.19 12.59
CA GLU A 119 -4.48 -1.94 11.68
C GLU A 119 -4.87 -2.22 10.22
N LEU A 120 -4.58 -1.26 9.35
CA LEU A 120 -4.49 -1.48 7.91
C LEU A 120 -3.05 -1.81 7.56
N LEU A 121 -2.83 -2.97 6.94
CA LEU A 121 -1.52 -3.46 6.57
C LEU A 121 -1.20 -3.15 5.11
N PHE A 122 0.02 -2.67 4.89
CA PHE A 122 0.58 -2.37 3.58
C PHE A 122 1.91 -3.10 3.43
N VAL A 123 2.14 -3.69 2.27
CA VAL A 123 3.46 -4.11 1.82
C VAL A 123 4.09 -2.94 1.08
N LEU A 124 5.09 -2.32 1.67
CA LEU A 124 5.79 -1.19 1.08
C LEU A 124 7.07 -1.66 0.37
N ALA A 125 7.26 -1.23 -0.88
CA ALA A 125 8.54 -1.33 -1.56
C ALA A 125 9.32 -0.03 -1.41
N SER A 126 10.59 -0.11 -1.02
CA SER A 126 11.48 1.05 -0.87
C SER A 126 12.85 0.76 -1.48
N SER A 127 13.39 1.75 -2.19
CA SER A 127 14.77 1.72 -2.71
C SER A 127 15.82 1.98 -1.63
N GLN A 128 15.41 2.50 -0.48
CA GLN A 128 16.27 2.74 0.68
C GLN A 128 15.78 1.96 1.91
N PRO A 129 16.70 1.55 2.81
CA PRO A 129 16.30 0.92 4.06
C PRO A 129 15.34 1.81 4.87
N LEU A 130 14.21 1.25 5.30
CA LEU A 130 13.29 1.94 6.22
C LEU A 130 13.62 1.56 7.66
N PRO A 131 13.73 2.53 8.59
CA PRO A 131 13.87 2.23 10.00
C PRO A 131 12.58 1.59 10.55
N LEU A 132 12.72 0.74 11.57
CA LEU A 132 11.55 0.24 12.31
C LEU A 132 10.94 1.36 13.15
N GLY A 133 9.64 1.28 13.37
CA GLY A 133 8.91 2.25 14.19
C GLY A 133 8.13 3.27 13.36
N PRO A 134 7.73 4.39 13.99
CA PRO A 134 6.70 5.26 13.45
C PRO A 134 7.27 6.20 12.38
N LEU A 135 6.59 6.27 11.23
CA LEU A 135 6.99 7.03 10.04
C LEU A 135 5.78 7.58 9.30
N ALA A 136 5.96 8.72 8.64
CA ALA A 136 5.12 9.13 7.53
C ALA A 136 5.80 8.71 6.23
N VAL A 137 5.02 8.12 5.33
CA VAL A 137 5.47 7.58 4.06
C VAL A 137 4.61 8.18 2.96
N ARG A 138 5.22 8.93 2.05
CA ARG A 138 4.58 9.33 0.81
C ARG A 138 4.77 8.24 -0.23
N LEU A 139 3.68 7.81 -0.85
CA LEU A 139 3.67 6.79 -1.87
C LEU A 139 3.73 7.40 -3.27
N ALA A 140 4.56 6.82 -4.13
CA ALA A 140 4.43 6.98 -5.57
C ALA A 140 3.10 6.34 -6.04
N PRO A 141 2.40 6.96 -7.00
CA PRO A 141 1.18 6.38 -7.54
C PRO A 141 1.51 5.24 -8.53
N PRO A 142 0.63 4.24 -8.68
CA PRO A 142 -0.61 4.02 -7.93
C PRO A 142 -0.38 3.23 -6.63
N LEU A 143 -1.27 3.43 -5.65
CA LEU A 143 -1.49 2.44 -4.59
C LEU A 143 -2.20 1.22 -5.22
N MET A 144 -1.64 0.02 -5.05
CA MET A 144 -2.14 -1.20 -5.69
C MET A 144 -2.86 -2.11 -4.68
N ALA A 145 -3.88 -2.82 -5.15
CA ALA A 145 -4.52 -3.91 -4.42
C ALA A 145 -4.38 -5.21 -5.22
N PHE A 146 -3.71 -6.18 -4.62
CA PHE A 146 -3.61 -7.54 -5.16
C PHE A 146 -4.65 -8.43 -4.48
N ARG A 147 -5.22 -9.35 -5.25
CA ARG A 147 -6.27 -10.28 -4.82
C ARG A 147 -6.26 -11.52 -5.73
N PRO A 148 -6.77 -12.67 -5.25
CA PRO A 148 -6.86 -13.87 -6.06
C PRO A 148 -7.92 -13.77 -7.16
#